data_AF-A0A0R2JNL6-F1
#
_entry.id   AF-A0A0R2JNL6-F1
#
_cell.length_a   1.000
_cell.length_b   1.000
_cell.length_c   1.000
_cell.angle_alpha   90.00
_cell.angle_beta   90.00
_cell.angle_gamma   90.00
#
_symmetry.space_group_name_H-M   'P 1'
#
loop_
_entity.id
_entity.type
_entity.pdbx_description
1 polymer ?
#
loop_
_entity_poly.entity_id
_entity_poly.type
_entity_poly.pdbx_seq_one_letter_code
_entity_poly.pdbx_strand_id
1 'polypeptide(L)' 'MAYIDEDFSKIATDLIKYEEKHDIDDNQMAVNLHMTVERYHAIKSMWDKPNPDEVKFIKEFLIHNK' A
#
# COMPACT_ATOMS: atom_id res chain seq x y z
N MET A 1 13.19 10.45 20.05
CA MET A 1 13.46 9.73 18.80
C MET A 1 12.12 9.36 18.19
N ALA A 2 11.71 10.03 17.12
CA ALA A 2 10.47 9.71 16.41
C ALA A 2 10.72 8.50 15.52
N TYR A 3 10.59 7.31 16.07
CA TYR A 3 10.44 6.09 15.29
C TYR A 3 8.94 5.86 15.14
N ILE A 4 8.49 5.45 13.96
CA ILE A 4 7.10 5.28 13.51
C ILE A 4 6.64 6.51 12.70
N ASP A 5 6.96 6.55 11.40
CA ASP A 5 6.09 7.10 10.33
C ASP A 5 6.72 7.08 8.92
N GLU A 6 8.05 6.92 8.82
CA GLU A 6 8.73 6.87 7.52
C GLU A 6 8.33 5.64 6.68
N ASP A 7 8.13 4.48 7.31
CA ASP A 7 7.72 3.27 6.60
C ASP A 7 6.28 3.37 6.07
N PHE A 8 5.39 4.04 6.80
CA PHE A 8 3.98 4.12 6.43
C PHE A 8 3.73 5.11 5.30
N SER A 9 4.31 6.31 5.40
CA SER A 9 4.28 7.30 4.32
C SER A 9 4.94 6.77 3.05
N LYS A 10 6.02 6.00 3.18
CA LYS A 10 6.69 5.35 2.06
C LYS A 10 5.83 4.28 1.38
N ILE A 11 5.15 3.42 2.15
CA ILE A 11 4.23 2.42 1.59
C ILE A 11 3.10 3.10 0.83
N ALA A 12 2.43 4.09 1.42
CA ALA A 12 1.36 4.83 0.75
C ALA A 12 1.85 5.48 -0.55
N THR A 13 3.03 6.09 -0.52
CA THR A 13 3.66 6.70 -1.71
C THR A 13 4.00 5.66 -2.77
N ASP A 14 4.55 4.52 -2.39
CA ASP A 14 4.93 3.46 -3.33
C ASP A 14 3.70 2.81 -3.97
N LEU A 15 2.59 2.70 -3.23
CA LEU A 15 1.29 2.25 -3.76
C LEU A 15 0.74 3.23 -4.80
N ILE A 16 0.71 4.52 -4.51
CA ILE A 16 0.26 5.57 -5.45
C ILE A 16 1.10 5.54 -6.73
N LYS A 17 2.42 5.45 -6.60
CA LYS A 17 3.32 5.36 -7.77
C LYS A 17 3.08 4.11 -8.60
N TYR A 18 2.75 3.00 -7.95
CA TYR A 18 2.44 1.77 -8.65
C TYR A 18 1.15 1.90 -9.45
N GLU A 19 0.09 2.46 -8.84
CA GLU A 19 -1.16 2.76 -9.54
C GLU A 19 -0.94 3.66 -10.76
N GLU A 20 -0.22 4.77 -10.58
CA GLU A 20 0.11 5.72 -11.65
C GLU A 20 0.93 5.07 -12.77
N LYS A 21 1.88 4.19 -12.41
CA LYS A 21 2.75 3.52 -13.37
C LYS A 21 2.00 2.47 -14.20
N HIS A 22 1.06 1.76 -13.59
CA HIS A 22 0.34 0.66 -14.20
C HIS A 22 -1.05 1.05 -14.72
N ASP A 23 -1.47 2.31 -14.55
CA ASP A 23 -2.79 2.84 -14.92
C ASP A 23 -3.93 2.00 -14.34
N ILE A 24 -3.81 1.65 -13.05
CA ILE A 24 -4.80 0.86 -12.32
C ILE A 24 -5.48 1.70 -11.24
N ASP A 25 -6.73 1.38 -10.93
CA ASP A 25 -7.49 2.04 -9.88
C ASP A 25 -7.33 1.34 -8.52
N ASP A 26 -7.80 2.00 -7.47
CA ASP A 26 -7.77 1.51 -6.08
C ASP A 26 -8.50 0.17 -5.93
N ASN A 27 -9.55 -0.09 -6.74
CA ASN A 27 -10.29 -1.35 -6.72
C ASN A 27 -9.40 -2.51 -7.20
N GLN A 28 -8.76 -2.31 -8.35
CA GLN A 28 -7.87 -3.28 -8.95
C GLN A 28 -6.65 -3.52 -8.05
N MET A 29 -6.11 -2.47 -7.44
CA MET A 29 -5.00 -2.59 -6.50
C MET A 29 -5.38 -3.35 -5.23
N ALA A 30 -6.56 -3.08 -4.66
CA ALA A 30 -7.07 -3.81 -3.51
C ALA A 30 -7.25 -5.31 -3.81
N VAL A 31 -7.79 -5.65 -4.99
CA VAL A 31 -7.92 -7.04 -5.45
C VAL A 31 -6.55 -7.71 -5.58
N ASN A 32 -5.58 -7.04 -6.21
CA ASN A 32 -4.22 -7.54 -6.35
C ASN A 32 -3.55 -7.77 -4.99
N LEU A 33 -3.88 -6.91 -4.03
CA LEU A 33 -3.37 -6.99 -2.66
C LEU A 33 -4.16 -7.93 -1.74
N HIS A 34 -5.17 -8.64 -2.26
CA HIS A 34 -6.07 -9.51 -1.49
C HIS A 34 -6.67 -8.83 -0.25
N MET A 35 -7.00 -7.54 -0.36
CA MET A 35 -7.65 -6.75 0.69
C MET A 35 -8.90 -6.05 0.17
N THR A 36 -9.71 -5.50 1.08
CA THR A 36 -10.86 -4.69 0.68
C THR A 36 -10.42 -3.33 0.19
N VAL A 37 -11.21 -2.71 -0.69
CA VAL A 37 -10.97 -1.36 -1.22
C VAL A 37 -10.93 -0.33 -0.09
N GLU A 38 -11.80 -0.49 0.92
CA GLU A 38 -11.81 0.36 2.11
C GLU A 38 -10.51 0.22 2.92
N ARG A 39 -10.00 -1.02 3.08
CA ARG A 39 -8.73 -1.27 3.77
C ARG A 39 -7.56 -0.66 3.01
N TYR A 40 -7.57 -0.80 1.69
CA TYR A 40 -6.59 -0.19 0.82
C TYR A 40 -6.60 1.34 0.92
N HIS A 41 -7.78 1.97 0.79
CA HIS A 41 -7.93 3.42 0.96
C HIS A 41 -7.47 3.88 2.35
N ALA A 42 -7.79 3.15 3.40
CA ALA A 42 -7.35 3.47 4.76
C ALA A 42 -5.81 3.54 4.86
N ILE A 43 -5.11 2.60 4.24
CA ILE A 43 -3.64 2.55 4.21
C ILE A 43 -3.08 3.66 3.30
N LYS A 44 -3.64 3.81 2.09
CA LYS A 44 -3.21 4.79 1.08
C LYS A 44 -3.38 6.23 1.56
N SER A 45 -4.50 6.54 2.22
CA SER A 45 -4.78 7.87 2.79
C SER A 45 -4.09 8.11 4.13
N MET A 46 -3.24 7.18 4.57
CA MET A 46 -2.59 7.21 5.87
C MET A 46 -3.55 7.27 7.07
N TRP A 47 -4.81 6.86 6.88
CA TRP A 47 -5.85 6.90 7.91
C TRP A 47 -5.71 5.78 8.92
N ASP A 48 -5.28 4.59 8.47
CA ASP A 48 -5.02 3.46 9.35
C ASP A 48 -3.71 2.77 9.02
N LYS A 49 -3.00 2.36 10.07
CA LYS A 49 -1.69 1.75 9.94
C LYS A 49 -1.85 0.28 9.51
N PRO A 50 -1.17 -0.15 8.43
CA PRO A 50 -1.16 -1.54 8.04
C PRO A 50 -0.46 -2.38 9.11
N ASN A 51 -0.96 -3.59 9.31
CA ASN A 51 -0.34 -4.56 10.20
C ASN A 51 0.98 -5.09 9.59
N PRO A 52 1.86 -5.74 10.38
CA PRO A 52 3.15 -6.20 9.88
C PRO A 52 3.07 -7.17 8.70
N ASP A 53 2.02 -8.01 8.64
CA ASP A 53 1.82 -8.97 7.55
C ASP A 53 1.39 -8.27 6.25
N GLU A 54 0.49 -7.29 6.35
CA GLU A 54 0.08 -6.41 5.23
C GLU A 54 1.28 -5.63 4.70
N VAL A 55 2.10 -5.06 5.59
CA VAL A 55 3.33 -4.36 5.20
C VAL A 55 4.26 -5.28 4.42
N LYS A 56 4.46 -6.50 4.92
CA LYS A 56 5.31 -7.49 4.25
C LYS A 56 4.74 -7.84 2.87
N PHE A 57 3.45 -8.13 2.80
CA PHE A 57 2.79 -8.51 1.56
C PHE A 57 2.81 -7.40 0.50
N ILE A 58 2.49 -6.16 0.89
CA ILE A 58 2.55 -4.99 -0.01
C ILE A 58 3.98 -4.80 -0.54
N LYS A 59 4.99 -4.87 0.34
CA LYS A 59 6.40 -4.74 -0.08
C LYS A 59 6.80 -5.86 -1.03
N GLU A 60 6.43 -7.10 -0.75
CA GLU A 60 6.70 -8.25 -1.63
C GLU A 60 6.01 -8.10 -2.99
N PHE A 61 4.75 -7.66 -3.01
CA PHE A 61 3.99 -7.40 -4.23
C PHE A 61 4.66 -6.34 -5.10
N LEU A 62 5.04 -5.19 -4.53
CA LEU A 62 5.70 -4.10 -5.24
C LEU A 62 7.09 -4.47 -5.78
N ILE A 63 7.81 -5.38 -5.10
CA ILE A 63 9.11 -5.88 -5.57
C ILE A 63 8.94 -6.84 -6.75
N HIS A 64 7.95 -7.74 -6.69
CA HIS A 64 7.75 -8.75 -7.73
C HIS A 64 7.10 -8.19 -9.00
N ASN A 65 6.28 -7.14 -8.88
CA ASN A 65 5.54 -6.57 -10.00
C ASN A 65 6.14 -5.25 -10.53
N LYS A 66 7.43 -5.03 -10.27
CA LYS A 66 8.13 -3.75 -10.46
C LYS A 66 8.30 -3.30 -11.92
#